data_AF-A0A9D7URA7-F1
#
_entry.id   AF-A0A9D7URA7-F1
#
_cell.length_a   1.000
_cell.length_b   1.000
_cell.length_c   1.000
_cell.angle_alpha   90.00
_cell.angle_beta   90.00
_cell.angle_gamma   90.00
#
_symmetry.space_group_name_H-M   'P 1'
#
loop_
_entity.id
_entity.type
_entity.pdbx_description
1 polymer ?
#
loop_
_entity_poly.entity_id
_entity_poly.type
_entity_poly.pdbx_seq_one_letter_code
_entity_poly.pdbx_strand_id
1 'polypeptide(L)'
;MSPCAGIGLLFAPANSRSASTAAPLDFVLDGLMRRYRERVPDVDGVVRAMIAAGLVDSVGAIENDHIAFRTMGVPHLGIASFEKIFMHYGYAKRDYLRFDGKKLDAYWYAPPVARYPRIFISELCVDELSADAQRIIRSYTDEVTSDPVDSLNLDDGAAVDQFLHSPLWRTPTWEDYQRLADESGERPTERAPGEAPEEPDGSAEPTG
;
A
#
# COMPACT_ATOMS: atom_id res chain seq x y z
N MET A 1 -2.61 -2.15 66.71
CA MET A 1 -3.95 -2.01 66.12
C MET A 1 -3.79 -1.42 64.73
N SER A 2 -3.97 -2.28 63.73
CA SER A 2 -4.13 -1.95 62.29
C SER A 2 -5.61 -1.56 62.05
N PRO A 3 -6.08 -1.30 60.82
CA PRO A 3 -5.77 -0.22 59.87
C PRO A 3 -7.05 0.55 59.44
N CYS A 4 -6.92 1.59 58.62
CA CYS A 4 -7.96 1.91 57.63
C CYS A 4 -7.30 2.24 56.29
N ALA A 5 -7.65 1.44 55.29
CA ALA A 5 -7.21 1.54 53.90
C ALA A 5 -8.00 2.64 53.17
N GLY A 6 -7.33 3.35 52.26
CA GLY A 6 -7.94 4.25 51.29
C GLY A 6 -7.29 4.04 49.93
N ILE A 7 -8.03 3.39 49.03
CA ILE A 7 -7.70 3.23 47.61
C ILE A 7 -7.73 4.62 46.94
N GLY A 8 -6.65 4.95 46.24
CA GLY A 8 -6.54 6.14 45.40
C GLY A 8 -5.70 5.83 44.17
N LEU A 9 -6.37 5.36 43.13
CA LEU A 9 -5.85 5.31 41.77
C LEU A 9 -5.67 6.76 41.25
N LEU A 10 -4.82 6.93 40.23
CA LEU A 10 -4.75 8.05 39.27
C LEU A 10 -3.61 9.08 39.45
N PHE A 11 -2.50 8.83 38.77
CA PHE A 11 -2.08 9.48 37.51
C PHE A 11 -0.54 9.40 37.43
N ALA A 12 -0.02 8.45 36.65
CA ALA A 12 1.30 8.61 36.07
C ALA A 12 1.17 9.62 34.92
N PRO A 13 2.01 10.67 34.83
CA PRO A 13 1.99 11.55 33.67
C PRO A 13 2.45 10.76 32.45
N ALA A 14 1.56 10.64 31.47
CA ALA A 14 1.90 10.11 30.16
C ALA A 14 2.82 11.10 29.43
N ASN A 15 3.91 10.55 28.91
CA ASN A 15 4.60 10.93 27.69
C ASN A 15 5.03 12.39 27.50
N SER A 16 6.30 12.67 27.81
CA SER A 16 7.06 13.72 27.15
C SER A 16 7.96 13.11 26.07
N ARG A 17 7.47 13.08 24.82
CA ARG A 17 8.19 13.17 23.52
C ARG A 17 7.28 12.68 22.39
N SER A 18 6.46 13.56 21.82
CA SER A 18 5.86 13.38 20.49
C SER A 18 5.33 14.72 19.98
N ALA A 19 6.24 15.52 19.43
CA ALA A 19 5.89 16.66 18.61
C ALA A 19 6.96 16.72 17.52
N SER A 20 6.64 16.29 16.29
CA SER A 20 7.17 16.82 15.02
C SER A 20 6.89 15.97 13.76
N THR A 21 6.37 14.72 13.83
CA THR A 21 6.15 13.89 12.61
C THR A 21 4.70 13.80 12.14
N ALA A 22 3.73 14.28 12.93
CA ALA A 22 2.30 14.18 12.58
C ALA A 22 1.93 15.01 11.35
N ALA A 23 2.42 16.25 11.24
CA ALA A 23 2.08 17.12 10.11
C ALA A 23 2.63 16.61 8.76
N PRO A 24 3.90 16.14 8.66
CA PRO A 24 4.39 15.46 7.46
C PRO A 24 3.62 14.19 7.11
N LEU A 25 3.29 13.35 8.12
CA LEU A 25 2.52 12.12 7.90
C LEU A 25 1.09 12.42 7.40
N ASP A 26 0.41 13.41 7.99
CA ASP A 26 -0.92 13.85 7.56
C ASP A 26 -0.87 14.26 6.07
N PHE A 27 0.13 15.06 5.68
CA PHE A 27 0.32 15.49 4.28
C PHE A 27 0.52 14.30 3.33
N VAL A 28 1.35 13.33 3.71
CA VAL A 28 1.63 12.14 2.89
C VAL A 28 0.37 11.28 2.70
N LEU A 29 -0.37 11.01 3.78
CA LEU A 29 -1.58 10.20 3.72
C LEU A 29 -2.69 10.89 2.92
N ASP A 30 -2.85 12.20 3.10
CA ASP A 30 -3.80 13.00 2.30
C ASP A 30 -3.41 13.01 0.82
N GLY A 31 -2.12 13.12 0.51
CA GLY A 31 -1.57 13.06 -0.85
C GLY A 31 -1.87 11.74 -1.55
N LEU A 32 -1.63 10.62 -0.87
CA LEU A 32 -1.96 9.27 -1.35
C LEU A 32 -3.46 9.14 -1.65
N MET A 33 -4.32 9.55 -0.71
CA MET A 33 -5.78 9.42 -0.85
C MET A 33 -6.34 10.36 -1.91
N ARG A 34 -5.77 11.55 -2.08
CA ARG A 34 -6.16 12.48 -3.14
C ARG A 34 -5.87 11.90 -4.52
N ARG A 35 -4.64 11.44 -4.79
CA ARG A 35 -4.27 10.88 -6.09
C ARG A 35 -4.95 9.53 -6.39
N TYR A 36 -5.23 8.72 -5.37
CA TYR A 36 -6.05 7.51 -5.54
C TYR A 36 -7.44 7.84 -6.09
N ARG A 37 -8.13 8.83 -5.48
CA ARG A 37 -9.46 9.27 -5.93
C ARG A 37 -9.45 9.86 -7.34
N GLU A 38 -8.41 10.60 -7.70
CA GLU A 38 -8.24 11.15 -9.05
C GLU A 38 -8.12 10.05 -10.13
N ARG A 39 -7.60 8.86 -9.77
CA ARG A 39 -7.33 7.75 -10.70
C ARG A 39 -8.43 6.69 -10.73
N VAL A 40 -9.29 6.63 -9.72
CA VAL A 40 -10.36 5.64 -9.61
C VAL A 40 -11.72 6.35 -9.60
N PRO A 41 -12.29 6.68 -10.78
CA PRO A 41 -13.49 7.53 -10.88
C PRO A 41 -14.73 6.90 -10.24
N ASP A 42 -14.75 5.58 -10.10
CA ASP A 42 -15.87 4.84 -9.50
C ASP A 42 -15.98 5.04 -7.98
N VAL A 43 -14.91 5.47 -7.31
CA VAL A 43 -14.92 5.70 -5.85
C VAL A 43 -16.03 6.67 -5.48
N ASP A 44 -16.10 7.82 -6.15
CA ASP A 44 -17.12 8.83 -5.86
C ASP A 44 -18.54 8.32 -6.14
N GLY A 45 -18.69 7.44 -7.13
CA GLY A 45 -19.96 6.79 -7.46
C GLY A 45 -20.44 5.88 -6.33
N VAL A 46 -19.55 5.01 -5.85
CA VAL A 46 -19.83 4.10 -4.72
C VAL A 46 -20.14 4.90 -3.46
N VAL A 47 -19.34 5.91 -3.13
CA VAL A 47 -19.55 6.74 -1.93
C VAL A 47 -20.92 7.43 -1.97
N ARG A 48 -21.30 8.03 -3.11
CA ARG A 48 -22.64 8.64 -3.26
C ARG A 48 -23.76 7.62 -3.08
N ALA A 49 -23.61 6.41 -3.62
CA ALA A 49 -24.59 5.34 -3.45
C ALA A 49 -24.71 4.91 -1.99
N MET A 50 -23.60 4.81 -1.25
CA MET A 50 -23.60 4.47 0.18
C MET A 50 -24.30 5.53 1.03
N ILE A 51 -24.08 6.82 0.73
CA ILE A 51 -24.78 7.94 1.40
C ILE A 51 -26.27 7.89 1.09
N ALA A 52 -26.64 7.70 -0.18
CA ALA A 52 -28.04 7.60 -0.59
C ALA A 52 -28.77 6.41 0.06
N ALA A 53 -28.05 5.31 0.31
CA ALA A 53 -28.54 4.14 1.01
C ALA A 53 -28.54 4.28 2.55
N GLY A 54 -28.04 5.39 3.11
CA GLY A 54 -27.94 5.62 4.55
C GLY A 54 -26.91 4.73 5.26
N LEU A 55 -25.95 4.16 4.52
CA LEU A 55 -24.88 3.32 5.07
C LEU A 55 -23.76 4.14 5.71
N VAL A 56 -23.58 5.38 5.25
CA VAL A 56 -22.61 6.35 5.79
C VAL A 56 -23.22 7.75 5.80
N ASP A 57 -22.94 8.51 6.85
CA ASP A 57 -23.53 9.85 7.03
C ASP A 57 -22.93 10.90 6.10
N SER A 58 -21.67 10.71 5.69
CA SER A 58 -20.96 11.62 4.79
C SER A 58 -19.76 10.94 4.15
N VAL A 59 -19.18 11.59 3.14
CA VAL A 59 -17.91 11.19 2.52
C VAL A 59 -16.79 11.08 3.56
N GLY A 60 -16.79 11.97 4.56
CA GLY A 60 -15.78 12.00 5.62
C GLY A 60 -15.94 10.89 6.68
N ALA A 61 -17.04 10.14 6.66
CA ALA A 61 -17.25 8.99 7.55
C ALA A 61 -16.55 7.72 7.05
N ILE A 62 -16.00 7.74 5.83
CA ILE A 62 -15.27 6.61 5.26
C ILE A 62 -13.82 6.69 5.72
N GLU A 63 -13.49 5.88 6.71
CA GLU A 63 -12.12 5.72 7.20
C GLU A 63 -11.39 4.65 6.40
N ASN A 64 -10.16 4.96 5.98
CA ASN A 64 -9.31 3.95 5.35
C ASN A 64 -8.74 3.05 6.43
N ASP A 65 -9.14 1.79 6.40
CA ASP A 65 -8.67 0.79 7.35
C ASP A 65 -7.18 0.45 7.13
N HIS A 66 -6.76 0.35 5.86
CA HIS A 66 -5.38 0.12 5.48
C HIS A 66 -5.02 0.67 4.09
N ILE A 67 -3.73 0.90 3.86
CA ILE A 67 -3.15 1.23 2.55
C ILE A 67 -2.11 0.16 2.20
N ALA A 68 -2.19 -0.40 0.99
CA ALA A 68 -1.27 -1.44 0.53
C ALA A 68 -0.31 -0.93 -0.54
N PHE A 69 0.99 -1.19 -0.36
CA PHE A 69 2.05 -0.91 -1.31
C PHE A 69 2.64 -2.22 -1.85
N ARG A 70 3.06 -2.15 -3.12
CA ARG A 70 3.81 -3.20 -3.80
C ARG A 70 5.20 -2.68 -4.14
N THR A 71 6.20 -3.50 -3.84
CA THR A 71 7.61 -3.21 -4.01
C THR A 71 8.27 -4.38 -4.75
N MET A 72 9.55 -4.26 -5.11
CA MET A 72 10.28 -5.28 -5.84
C MET A 72 11.35 -5.87 -4.92
N GLY A 73 11.38 -7.20 -4.73
CA GLY A 73 12.37 -7.89 -3.91
C GLY A 73 13.75 -7.93 -4.56
N VAL A 74 14.34 -6.76 -4.77
CA VAL A 74 15.66 -6.50 -5.35
C VAL A 74 16.35 -5.43 -4.52
N PRO A 75 17.69 -5.24 -4.64
CA PRO A 75 18.40 -4.22 -3.90
C PRO A 75 17.73 -2.84 -4.05
N HIS A 76 17.66 -2.09 -2.94
CA HIS A 76 17.18 -0.70 -2.89
C HIS A 76 15.69 -0.46 -3.17
N LEU A 77 14.93 -1.47 -3.60
CA LEU A 77 13.54 -1.30 -4.06
C LEU A 77 12.53 -2.23 -3.39
N GLY A 78 12.98 -3.02 -2.40
CA GLY A 78 12.13 -3.91 -1.60
C GLY A 78 11.60 -3.26 -0.33
N ILE A 79 11.01 -4.10 0.53
CA ILE A 79 10.42 -3.71 1.81
C ILE A 79 11.43 -2.98 2.68
N ALA A 80 12.68 -3.45 2.74
CA ALA A 80 13.72 -2.87 3.59
C ALA A 80 14.06 -1.41 3.28
N SER A 81 13.95 -0.98 2.01
CA SER A 81 14.09 0.44 1.64
C SER A 81 12.81 1.18 1.99
N PHE A 82 11.67 0.66 1.54
CA PHE A 82 10.39 1.36 1.59
C PHE A 82 9.85 1.54 3.02
N GLU A 83 10.09 0.58 3.92
CA GLU A 83 9.62 0.62 5.31
C GLU A 83 10.23 1.77 6.11
N LYS A 84 11.42 2.26 5.72
CA LYS A 84 12.11 3.38 6.38
C LYS A 84 11.21 4.61 6.47
N ILE A 85 10.41 4.87 5.43
CA ILE A 85 9.48 6.01 5.37
C ILE A 85 8.47 5.93 6.51
N PHE A 86 7.77 4.81 6.64
CA PHE A 86 6.70 4.67 7.63
C PHE A 86 7.25 4.47 9.04
N MET A 87 8.39 3.80 9.18
CA MET A 87 9.08 3.70 10.47
C MET A 87 9.53 5.07 10.99
N HIS A 88 9.99 5.98 10.12
CA HIS A 88 10.29 7.37 10.49
C HIS A 88 9.05 8.09 11.06
N TYR A 89 7.88 7.86 10.47
CA TYR A 89 6.62 8.42 10.95
C TYR A 89 6.05 7.72 12.20
N GLY A 90 6.76 6.73 12.76
CA GLY A 90 6.37 6.05 14.00
C GLY A 90 5.49 4.83 13.81
N TYR A 91 5.35 4.32 12.58
CA TYR A 91 4.72 3.01 12.38
C TYR A 91 5.60 1.89 12.94
N ALA A 92 4.95 0.88 13.51
CA ALA A 92 5.62 -0.29 14.05
C ALA A 92 5.42 -1.49 13.12
N LYS A 93 6.51 -2.08 12.62
CA LYS A 93 6.50 -3.33 11.84
C LYS A 93 5.92 -4.48 12.66
N ARG A 94 5.09 -5.31 12.03
CA ARG A 94 4.37 -6.42 12.65
C ARG A 94 4.66 -7.74 11.93
N ASP A 95 3.64 -8.58 11.79
CA ASP A 95 3.80 -9.96 11.35
C ASP A 95 4.29 -10.04 9.90
N TYR A 96 5.09 -11.07 9.65
CA TYR A 96 5.48 -11.51 8.32
C TYR A 96 4.37 -12.36 7.70
N LEU A 97 4.10 -12.15 6.42
CA LEU A 97 3.18 -12.95 5.62
C LEU A 97 3.89 -13.42 4.35
N ARG A 98 3.67 -14.69 4.01
CA ARG A 98 4.15 -15.33 2.77
C ARG A 98 2.96 -15.70 1.89
N PHE A 99 3.03 -15.36 0.62
CA PHE A 99 2.03 -15.74 -0.39
C PHE A 99 2.70 -16.57 -1.48
N ASP A 100 2.92 -17.87 -1.22
CA ASP A 100 3.66 -18.75 -2.15
C ASP A 100 3.07 -18.76 -3.57
N GLY A 101 1.75 -18.81 -3.69
CA GLY A 101 1.09 -18.83 -5.00
C GLY A 101 1.32 -17.56 -5.83
N LYS A 102 1.62 -16.44 -5.18
CA LYS A 102 1.91 -15.15 -5.84
C LYS A 102 3.39 -14.78 -5.79
N LYS A 103 4.24 -15.61 -5.16
CA LYS A 103 5.65 -15.34 -4.91
C LYS A 103 5.87 -13.97 -4.25
N LEU A 104 5.09 -13.66 -3.21
CA LEU A 104 5.18 -12.40 -2.46
C LEU A 104 5.55 -12.64 -1.00
N ASP A 105 6.41 -11.78 -0.49
CA ASP A 105 6.65 -11.57 0.93
C ASP A 105 6.01 -10.25 1.36
N ALA A 106 5.48 -10.19 2.58
CA ALA A 106 4.84 -8.97 3.07
C ALA A 106 4.95 -8.79 4.57
N TYR A 107 4.77 -7.54 4.99
CA TYR A 107 4.58 -7.15 6.38
C TYR A 107 3.45 -6.14 6.48
N TRP A 108 2.76 -6.14 7.62
CA TRP A 108 1.87 -5.04 7.99
C TRP A 108 2.51 -4.18 9.09
N TYR A 109 2.07 -2.93 9.17
CA TYR A 109 2.63 -1.92 10.06
C TYR A 109 1.49 -1.26 10.83
N ALA A 110 1.60 -1.29 12.16
CA ALA A 110 0.63 -0.66 13.04
C ALA A 110 0.86 0.85 13.09
N PRO A 111 -0.22 1.67 13.01
CA PRO A 111 -0.11 3.11 13.03
C PRO A 111 0.33 3.64 14.40
N PRO A 112 0.98 4.82 14.45
CA PRO A 112 1.33 5.49 15.72
C PRO A 112 0.10 6.02 16.46
N VAL A 113 -1.01 6.27 15.76
CA VAL A 113 -2.29 6.75 16.31
C VAL A 113 -3.43 6.04 15.61
N ALA A 114 -4.48 5.64 16.36
CA ALA A 114 -5.59 4.83 15.88
C ALA A 114 -6.36 5.43 14.68
N ARG A 115 -6.31 6.75 14.48
CA ARG A 115 -6.95 7.43 13.34
C ARG A 115 -6.27 7.17 11.99
N TYR A 116 -5.03 6.70 12.01
CA TYR A 116 -4.27 6.45 10.79
C TYR A 116 -4.51 5.03 10.27
N PRO A 117 -4.50 4.83 8.95
CA PRO A 117 -4.66 3.51 8.36
C PRO A 117 -3.49 2.60 8.77
N ARG A 118 -3.71 1.29 8.77
CA ARG A 118 -2.60 0.32 8.77
C ARG A 118 -1.87 0.41 7.43
N ILE A 119 -0.56 0.17 7.42
CA ILE A 119 0.19 0.07 6.16
C ILE A 119 0.52 -1.39 5.90
N PHE A 120 0.33 -1.85 4.68
CA PHE A 120 0.71 -3.18 4.22
C PHE A 120 1.74 -3.01 3.11
N ILE A 121 2.93 -3.59 3.26
CA ILE A 121 3.99 -3.49 2.25
C ILE A 121 4.33 -4.92 1.82
N SER A 122 4.22 -5.17 0.52
CA SER A 122 4.60 -6.44 -0.11
C SER A 122 5.74 -6.25 -1.08
N GLU A 123 6.59 -7.26 -1.22
CA GLU A 123 7.62 -7.35 -2.27
C GLU A 123 7.45 -8.61 -3.10
N LEU A 124 7.68 -8.47 -4.41
CA LEU A 124 7.77 -9.60 -5.32
C LEU A 124 9.11 -10.32 -5.12
N CYS A 125 9.07 -11.62 -4.84
CA CYS A 125 10.26 -12.46 -4.68
C CYS A 125 10.87 -12.75 -6.05
N VAL A 126 11.63 -11.79 -6.59
CA VAL A 126 12.14 -11.82 -7.97
C VAL A 126 12.97 -13.07 -8.26
N ASP A 127 13.76 -13.53 -7.29
CA ASP A 127 14.61 -14.72 -7.46
C ASP A 127 13.82 -16.04 -7.64
N GLU A 128 12.51 -16.02 -7.39
CA GLU A 128 11.60 -17.16 -7.61
C GLU A 128 10.88 -17.11 -8.97
N LEU A 129 11.14 -16.08 -9.78
CA LEU A 129 10.61 -15.95 -11.14
C LEU A 129 11.46 -16.73 -12.14
N SER A 130 10.95 -16.88 -13.36
CA SER A 130 11.76 -17.40 -14.47
C SER A 130 13.01 -16.54 -14.71
N ALA A 131 14.08 -17.15 -15.24
CA ALA A 131 15.32 -16.44 -15.52
C ALA A 131 15.13 -15.27 -16.52
N ASP A 132 14.17 -15.38 -17.45
CA ASP A 132 13.85 -14.29 -18.37
C ASP A 132 13.18 -13.12 -17.65
N ALA A 133 12.20 -13.39 -16.79
CA ALA A 133 11.55 -12.36 -15.97
C ALA A 133 12.54 -11.66 -15.04
N GLN A 134 13.43 -12.43 -14.37
CA GLN A 134 14.50 -11.87 -13.55
C GLN A 134 15.40 -10.93 -14.35
N ARG A 135 15.83 -11.35 -15.55
CA ARG A 135 16.66 -10.53 -16.45
C ARG A 135 15.95 -9.24 -16.86
N ILE A 136 14.67 -9.31 -17.22
CA ILE A 136 13.88 -8.14 -17.60
C ILE A 136 13.78 -7.18 -16.41
N ILE A 137 13.34 -7.66 -15.24
CA ILE A 137 13.19 -6.83 -14.03
C ILE A 137 14.51 -6.16 -13.64
N ARG A 138 15.61 -6.91 -13.64
CA ARG A 138 16.95 -6.38 -13.31
C ARG A 138 17.42 -5.33 -14.32
N SER A 139 17.04 -5.45 -15.60
CA SER A 139 17.38 -4.43 -16.61
C SER A 139 16.80 -3.04 -16.34
N TYR A 140 15.74 -2.94 -15.53
CA TYR A 140 15.12 -1.68 -15.10
C TYR A 140 15.56 -1.29 -13.69
N THR A 141 15.64 -2.26 -12.79
CA THR A 141 15.86 -2.01 -11.36
C THR A 141 17.32 -1.78 -11.00
N ASP A 142 18.27 -2.37 -11.74
CA ASP A 142 19.71 -2.17 -11.51
C ASP A 142 20.18 -0.74 -11.89
N GLU A 143 19.32 0.07 -12.53
CA GLU A 143 19.55 1.51 -12.73
C GLU A 143 19.59 2.27 -11.39
N VAL A 144 18.93 1.72 -10.36
CA VAL A 144 18.91 2.26 -8.99
C VAL A 144 20.11 1.71 -8.23
N THR A 145 21.20 2.47 -8.24
CA THR A 145 22.50 2.07 -7.68
C THR A 145 22.66 2.37 -6.18
N SER A 146 21.67 3.00 -5.55
CA SER A 146 21.66 3.31 -4.12
C SER A 146 20.22 3.41 -3.63
N ASP A 147 20.01 3.27 -2.32
CA ASP A 147 18.67 3.36 -1.73
C ASP A 147 18.11 4.79 -1.87
N PRO A 148 17.03 5.00 -2.63
CA PRO A 148 16.55 6.34 -2.88
C PRO A 148 15.97 6.99 -1.61
N VAL A 149 15.49 6.20 -0.66
CA VAL A 149 14.95 6.70 0.62
C VAL A 149 16.05 7.28 1.50
N ASP A 150 17.30 6.80 1.37
CA ASP A 150 18.43 7.34 2.15
C ASP A 150 18.76 8.80 1.79
N SER A 151 18.36 9.25 0.60
CA SER A 151 18.52 10.64 0.13
C SER A 151 17.29 11.53 0.35
N LEU A 152 16.19 10.95 0.82
CA LEU A 152 14.90 11.62 0.97
C LEU A 152 14.81 12.34 2.32
N ASN A 153 14.41 13.61 2.32
CA ASN A 153 14.08 14.31 3.56
C ASN A 153 12.72 13.86 4.07
N LEU A 154 12.71 12.91 5.01
CA LEU A 154 11.48 12.32 5.57
C LEU A 154 10.70 13.28 6.48
N ASP A 155 11.25 14.43 6.85
CA ASP A 155 10.53 15.48 7.58
C ASP A 155 9.77 16.44 6.64
N ASP A 156 10.02 16.35 5.33
CA ASP A 156 9.30 17.10 4.29
C ASP A 156 8.20 16.22 3.67
N GLY A 157 6.98 16.38 4.17
CA GLY A 157 5.82 15.62 3.69
C GLY A 157 5.54 15.81 2.19
N ALA A 158 5.88 16.96 1.60
CA ALA A 158 5.69 17.20 0.17
C ALA A 158 6.74 16.46 -0.67
N ALA A 159 7.99 16.42 -0.21
CA ALA A 159 9.03 15.61 -0.84
C ALA A 159 8.69 14.11 -0.79
N VAL A 160 8.19 13.63 0.35
CA VAL A 160 7.77 12.23 0.49
C VAL A 160 6.55 11.92 -0.37
N ASP A 161 5.54 12.79 -0.39
CA ASP A 161 4.38 12.64 -1.29
C ASP A 161 4.82 12.58 -2.77
N GLN A 162 5.72 13.46 -3.20
CA GLN A 162 6.25 13.43 -4.55
C GLN A 162 7.00 12.13 -4.84
N PHE A 163 7.86 11.70 -3.91
CA PHE A 163 8.62 10.45 -4.04
C PHE A 163 7.70 9.23 -4.24
N LEU A 164 6.67 9.09 -3.41
CA LEU A 164 5.71 7.97 -3.46
C LEU A 164 4.93 7.89 -4.77
N HIS A 165 4.96 8.94 -5.59
CA HIS A 165 4.24 9.02 -6.86
C HIS A 165 5.16 9.19 -8.08
N SER A 166 6.46 9.08 -7.88
CA SER A 166 7.45 9.16 -8.94
C SER A 166 7.93 7.76 -9.33
N PRO A 167 8.06 7.45 -10.64
CA PRO A 167 8.67 6.20 -11.07
C PRO A 167 10.16 6.19 -10.68
N LEU A 168 10.65 5.02 -10.24
CA LEU A 168 12.06 4.83 -9.85
C LEU A 168 12.93 4.24 -10.97
N TRP A 169 12.32 3.89 -12.11
CA TRP A 169 12.99 3.33 -13.28
C TRP A 169 12.35 3.87 -14.56
N ARG A 170 13.03 3.72 -15.69
CA ARG A 170 12.49 4.10 -17.00
C ARG A 170 11.21 3.34 -17.35
N THR A 171 10.35 3.95 -18.16
CA THR A 171 9.12 3.31 -18.64
C THR A 171 9.43 1.98 -19.34
N PRO A 172 8.82 0.85 -18.90
CA PRO A 172 8.99 -0.43 -19.55
C PRO A 172 8.50 -0.44 -20.99
N THR A 173 9.11 -1.28 -21.83
CA THR A 173 8.60 -1.54 -23.18
C THR A 173 7.32 -2.37 -23.11
N TRP A 174 6.45 -2.23 -24.13
CA TRP A 174 5.23 -3.05 -24.24
C TRP A 174 5.53 -4.55 -24.33
N GLU A 175 6.65 -4.91 -24.95
CA GLU A 175 7.09 -6.30 -25.07
C GLU A 175 7.50 -6.87 -23.71
N ASP A 176 8.33 -6.15 -22.95
CA ASP A 176 8.75 -6.59 -21.61
C ASP A 176 7.55 -6.66 -20.66
N TYR A 177 6.62 -5.72 -20.76
CA TYR A 177 5.37 -5.75 -19.99
C TYR A 177 4.57 -7.03 -20.23
N GLN A 178 4.33 -7.40 -21.49
CA GLN A 178 3.61 -8.63 -21.82
C GLN A 178 4.30 -9.88 -21.28
N ARG A 179 5.62 -9.98 -21.43
CA ARG A 179 6.38 -11.13 -20.93
C ARG A 179 6.25 -11.29 -19.41
N LEU A 180 6.25 -10.18 -18.67
CA LEU A 180 6.05 -10.21 -17.21
C LEU A 180 4.59 -10.49 -16.83
N ALA A 181 3.63 -10.00 -17.60
CA ALA A 181 2.20 -10.24 -17.41
C ALA A 181 1.82 -11.72 -17.60
N ASP A 182 2.43 -12.38 -18.59
CA ASP A 182 2.25 -13.82 -18.83
C ASP A 182 2.81 -14.67 -17.67
N GLU A 183 3.93 -14.25 -17.06
CA GLU A 183 4.51 -14.92 -15.88
C GLU A 183 3.60 -14.79 -14.64
N SER A 184 2.95 -13.64 -14.43
CA SER A 184 2.09 -13.40 -13.27
C SER A 184 0.67 -13.96 -13.44
N GLY A 185 0.32 -14.44 -14.64
CA GLY A 185 -1.04 -14.87 -14.99
C GLY A 185 -2.03 -13.72 -15.15
N GLU A 186 -1.58 -12.46 -15.09
CA GLU A 186 -2.37 -11.27 -15.37
C GLU A 186 -2.36 -11.01 -16.87
N ARG A 187 -3.12 -11.78 -17.67
CA ARG A 187 -3.28 -11.44 -19.10
C ARG A 187 -3.78 -10.00 -19.21
N PRO A 188 -3.15 -9.14 -20.02
CA PRO A 188 -3.64 -7.79 -20.23
C PRO A 188 -5.07 -7.87 -20.77
N THR A 189 -6.05 -7.39 -20.01
CA THR A 189 -7.39 -7.15 -20.57
C THR A 189 -7.29 -5.88 -21.41
N GLU A 190 -6.71 -5.99 -22.61
CA GLU A 190 -6.94 -4.98 -23.62
C GLU A 190 -8.39 -5.16 -24.08
N ARG A 191 -9.31 -4.47 -23.41
CA ARG A 191 -10.65 -4.28 -23.97
C ARG A 191 -10.48 -3.38 -25.18
N ALA A 192 -10.51 -3.97 -26.38
CA ALA A 192 -10.63 -3.20 -27.60
C ALA A 192 -11.89 -2.31 -27.49
N PRO A 193 -11.82 -1.01 -27.88
CA PRO A 193 -12.99 -0.15 -27.83
C PRO A 193 -14.06 -0.66 -28.81
N GLY A 194 -15.14 -1.24 -28.27
CA GLY A 194 -16.31 -1.67 -29.04
C GLY A 194 -16.81 -3.10 -28.78
N GLU A 195 -16.14 -3.89 -27.95
CA GLU A 195 -16.57 -5.28 -27.70
C GLU A 195 -17.63 -5.34 -26.59
N ALA A 196 -18.83 -5.82 -26.93
CA ALA A 196 -19.92 -6.01 -25.99
C ALA A 196 -19.56 -7.07 -24.94
N PRO A 197 -20.06 -6.94 -23.69
CA PRO A 197 -19.79 -7.94 -22.66
C PRO A 197 -20.26 -9.32 -23.12
N GLU A 198 -19.39 -10.33 -23.00
CA GLU A 198 -19.80 -11.73 -23.10
C GLU A 198 -20.82 -12.01 -21.99
N GLU A 199 -22.02 -12.39 -22.41
CA GLU A 199 -23.04 -12.94 -21.53
C GLU A 199 -22.48 -14.20 -20.84
N PRO A 200 -22.63 -14.36 -19.52
CA PRO A 200 -22.20 -15.58 -18.85
C PRO A 200 -22.98 -16.77 -19.42
N ASP A 201 -22.25 -17.79 -19.87
CA ASP A 201 -22.76 -19.07 -20.36
C ASP A 201 -23.76 -19.67 -19.35
N GLY A 202 -25.04 -19.57 -19.70
CA GLY A 202 -26.17 -20.08 -18.93
C GLY A 202 -26.38 -21.59 -19.08
N SER A 203 -25.31 -22.39 -19.02
CA SER A 203 -25.39 -23.85 -18.98
C SER A 203 -25.24 -24.39 -17.56
N ALA A 204 -26.21 -24.08 -16.70
CA ALA A 204 -26.52 -24.92 -15.55
C ALA A 204 -27.60 -25.92 -15.96
N GLU A 205 -27.19 -27.17 -16.25
CA GLU A 205 -28.10 -28.29 -16.42
C GLU A 205 -28.96 -28.52 -15.15
N PRO A 206 -30.23 -28.95 -15.29
CA PRO A 206 -31.04 -29.29 -14.14
C PRO A 206 -30.69 -30.70 -13.67
N THR A 207 -30.27 -30.84 -12.41
CA THR A 207 -30.21 -32.16 -11.76
C THR A 207 -31.21 -32.22 -10.60
N GLY A 208 -32.23 -33.05 -10.80
CA GLY A 208 -32.85 -33.94 -9.80
C GLY A 208 -33.59 -33.33 -8.63
#